data_AF-A0A3D5X5B5-F1
#
_entry.id   AF-A0A3D5X5B5-F1
#
_cell.length_a   1.000
_cell.length_b   1.000
_cell.length_c   1.000
_cell.angle_alpha   90.00
_cell.angle_beta   90.00
_cell.angle_gamma   90.00
#
_symmetry.space_group_name_H-M   'P 1'
#
loop_
_entity.id
_entity.type
_entity.pdbx_description
1 polymer ?
#
loop_
_entity_poly.entity_id
_entity_poly.type
_entity_poly.pdbx_seq_one_letter_code
_entity_poly.pdbx_strand_id
1 'polypeptide(L)'
;RHVCTDCTMREKLQSDLSAWMKDNYVKANDLYSTHLYCETEKSALKIKSIPAVFSDNSPVVTSREVLRDNWDKQFEKNPLLVVFGEDVGKIGGVNQTYEGLQEKYGEIRIMDTGIRETTIIGQGIGAALRGLHPVAEIQYFDYLLYALQTLSDDLATLRWRTKN
;
A
#
# COMPACT_ATOMS: atom_id res chain seq x y z
N ARG A 1 -23.87 -38.45 13.58
CA ARG A 1 -24.50 -39.53 14.37
C ARG A 1 -25.96 -39.22 14.80
N HIS A 2 -26.56 -38.10 14.40
CA HIS A 2 -27.92 -37.70 14.79
C HIS A 2 -28.87 -37.40 13.59
N VAL A 3 -28.65 -38.02 12.43
CA VAL A 3 -29.59 -37.88 11.30
C VAL A 3 -30.23 -39.24 11.07
N CYS A 4 -31.44 -39.36 11.59
CA CYS A 4 -32.46 -40.40 11.47
C CYS A 4 -32.10 -41.64 10.61
N THR A 5 -32.14 -42.82 11.24
CA THR A 5 -31.79 -44.11 10.64
C THR A 5 -32.85 -44.69 9.71
N ASP A 6 -34.09 -44.19 9.73
CA ASP A 6 -35.22 -44.77 8.98
C ASP A 6 -36.10 -43.69 8.30
N CYS A 7 -35.45 -42.72 7.64
CA CYS A 7 -36.13 -41.57 7.05
C CYS A 7 -35.90 -41.52 5.54
N THR A 8 -36.97 -41.67 4.75
CA THR A 8 -37.04 -41.25 3.34
C THR A 8 -36.63 -39.77 3.15
N MET A 9 -36.71 -38.96 4.21
CA MET A 9 -36.22 -37.59 4.23
C MET A 9 -34.69 -37.43 4.34
N ARG A 10 -33.94 -38.51 4.66
CA ARG A 10 -32.49 -38.44 4.85
C ARG A 10 -31.75 -38.09 3.57
N GLU A 11 -32.12 -38.71 2.45
CA GLU A 11 -31.49 -38.45 1.15
C GLU A 11 -31.73 -37.00 0.71
N LYS A 12 -32.98 -36.53 0.86
CA LYS A 12 -33.33 -35.12 0.60
C LYS A 12 -32.55 -34.17 1.50
N LEU A 13 -32.51 -34.41 2.81
CA LEU A 13 -31.78 -33.56 3.76
C LEU A 13 -30.27 -33.54 3.48
N GLN A 14 -29.68 -34.68 3.12
CA GLN A 14 -28.27 -34.75 2.72
C GLN A 14 -28.00 -33.97 1.43
N SER A 15 -28.89 -34.08 0.44
CA SER A 15 -28.83 -33.30 -0.79
C SER A 15 -28.95 -31.80 -0.50
N ASP A 16 -29.96 -31.40 0.28
CA ASP A 16 -30.21 -30.00 0.65
C ASP A 16 -29.03 -29.41 1.45
N LEU A 17 -28.48 -30.16 2.41
CA LEU A 17 -27.30 -29.72 3.16
C LEU A 17 -26.05 -29.63 2.28
N SER A 18 -25.86 -30.57 1.35
CA SER A 18 -24.72 -30.54 0.42
C SER A 18 -24.81 -29.36 -0.53
N ALA A 19 -26.01 -29.06 -1.05
CA ALA A 19 -26.27 -27.88 -1.87
C ALA A 19 -26.03 -26.59 -1.07
N TRP A 20 -26.59 -26.50 0.14
CA TRP A 20 -26.35 -25.37 1.04
C TRP A 20 -24.86 -25.18 1.33
N MET A 21 -24.12 -26.26 1.63
CA MET A 21 -22.70 -26.20 1.93
C MET A 21 -21.90 -25.74 0.71
N LYS A 22 -22.21 -26.24 -0.49
CA LYS A 22 -21.59 -25.79 -1.74
C LYS A 22 -21.83 -24.30 -1.99
N ASP A 23 -23.07 -23.83 -1.84
CA ASP A 23 -23.41 -22.43 -2.03
C ASP A 23 -22.72 -21.53 -0.99
N ASN A 24 -22.62 -21.99 0.25
CA ASN A 24 -21.93 -21.26 1.31
C ASN A 24 -20.42 -21.22 1.08
N TYR A 25 -19.80 -22.27 0.55
CA TYR A 25 -18.38 -22.22 0.18
C TYR A 25 -18.10 -21.19 -0.92
N VAL A 26 -18.97 -21.11 -1.94
CA VAL A 26 -18.83 -20.10 -3.00
C VAL A 26 -18.98 -18.69 -2.43
N LYS A 27 -19.99 -18.46 -1.59
CA LYS A 27 -20.20 -17.16 -0.91
C LYS A 27 -19.04 -16.83 0.04
N ALA A 28 -18.56 -17.80 0.80
CA ALA A 28 -17.45 -17.61 1.72
C ALA A 28 -16.16 -17.28 0.96
N ASN A 29 -15.90 -17.92 -0.19
CA ASN A 29 -14.76 -17.57 -1.03
C ASN A 29 -14.85 -16.13 -1.54
N ASP A 30 -16.03 -15.71 -2.02
CA ASP A 30 -16.25 -14.32 -2.43
C ASP A 30 -16.12 -13.33 -1.26
N LEU A 31 -16.55 -13.68 -0.05
CA LEU A 31 -16.51 -12.76 1.09
C LEU A 31 -15.14 -12.69 1.77
N TYR A 32 -14.42 -13.80 1.85
CA TYR A 32 -13.23 -13.93 2.68
C TYR A 32 -11.94 -14.20 1.90
N SER A 33 -12.02 -14.61 0.63
CA SER A 33 -10.84 -15.05 -0.14
C SER A 33 -10.53 -14.19 -1.36
N THR A 34 -11.41 -13.28 -1.77
CA THR A 34 -11.13 -12.33 -2.87
C THR A 34 -10.28 -11.16 -2.42
N HIS A 35 -9.47 -10.60 -3.33
CA HIS A 35 -8.71 -9.35 -3.13
C HIS A 35 -7.66 -9.39 -2.01
N LEU A 36 -7.24 -10.57 -1.55
CA LEU A 36 -6.14 -10.73 -0.61
C LEU A 36 -4.82 -10.15 -1.15
N TYR A 37 -4.59 -10.31 -2.46
CA TYR A 37 -3.42 -9.76 -3.16
C TYR A 37 -3.81 -8.74 -4.21
N CYS A 38 -2.86 -7.88 -4.58
CA CYS A 38 -3.00 -7.03 -5.75
C CYS A 38 -2.85 -7.86 -7.04
N GLU A 39 -3.99 -8.27 -7.60
CA GLU A 39 -4.06 -9.03 -8.85
C GLU A 39 -4.21 -8.14 -10.09
N THR A 40 -4.23 -6.82 -9.92
CA THR A 40 -4.35 -5.87 -11.04
C THR A 40 -3.10 -5.89 -11.92
N GLU A 41 -3.17 -5.29 -13.11
CA GLU A 41 -2.01 -5.12 -13.99
C GLU A 41 -0.92 -4.23 -13.36
N LYS A 42 -1.31 -3.34 -12.44
CA LYS A 42 -0.41 -2.42 -11.72
C LYS A 42 0.22 -3.05 -10.48
N SER A 43 0.02 -4.34 -10.25
CA SER A 43 0.64 -5.05 -9.13
C SER A 43 2.16 -4.93 -9.20
N ALA A 44 2.79 -4.59 -8.07
CA ALA A 44 4.25 -4.51 -7.97
C ALA A 44 4.92 -5.83 -8.36
N LEU A 45 4.25 -6.97 -8.16
CA LEU A 45 4.73 -8.30 -8.52
C LEU A 45 4.76 -8.55 -10.05
N LYS A 46 4.06 -7.74 -10.83
CA LYS A 46 3.99 -7.86 -12.29
C LYS A 46 4.90 -6.86 -13.02
N ILE A 47 5.54 -5.94 -12.31
CA ILE A 47 6.41 -4.93 -12.91
C ILE A 47 7.73 -5.59 -13.32
N LYS A 48 8.08 -5.50 -14.61
CA LYS A 48 9.35 -5.99 -15.12
C LYS A 48 10.47 -5.04 -14.68
N SER A 49 11.43 -5.55 -13.91
CA SER A 49 12.61 -4.79 -13.48
C SER A 49 13.49 -4.43 -14.68
N ILE A 50 13.98 -3.19 -14.69
CA ILE A 50 14.98 -2.73 -15.66
C ILE A 50 16.30 -2.58 -14.89
N PRO A 51 17.36 -3.33 -15.25
CA PRO A 51 18.64 -3.23 -14.56
C PRO A 51 19.29 -1.87 -14.82
N ALA A 52 20.00 -1.34 -13.82
CA ALA A 52 20.81 -0.15 -14.00
C ALA A 52 21.97 -0.43 -14.97
N VAL A 53 22.22 0.50 -15.88
CA VAL A 53 23.33 0.43 -16.84
C VAL A 53 24.38 1.44 -16.42
N PHE A 54 25.61 0.97 -16.20
CA PHE A 54 26.75 1.80 -15.82
C PHE A 54 27.78 1.82 -16.95
N SER A 55 28.48 2.94 -17.11
CA SER A 55 29.56 3.11 -18.08
C SER A 55 30.75 3.79 -17.43
N ASP A 56 31.91 3.75 -18.07
CA ASP A 56 33.12 4.44 -17.58
C ASP A 56 32.93 5.97 -17.48
N ASN A 57 31.94 6.53 -18.18
CA ASN A 57 31.58 7.95 -18.14
C ASN A 57 30.51 8.28 -17.07
N SER A 58 30.04 7.30 -16.30
CA SER A 58 29.03 7.54 -15.27
C SER A 58 29.63 8.37 -14.12
N PRO A 59 29.01 9.50 -13.72
CA PRO A 59 29.53 10.31 -12.63
C PRO A 59 29.45 9.56 -11.30
N VAL A 60 30.44 9.79 -10.44
CA VAL A 60 30.42 9.32 -9.06
C VAL A 60 29.58 10.31 -8.25
N VAL A 61 28.44 9.84 -7.75
CA VAL A 61 27.49 10.62 -6.94
C VAL A 61 27.19 9.90 -5.64
N THR A 62 26.75 10.65 -4.64
CA THR A 62 26.27 10.07 -3.39
C THR A 62 24.93 9.38 -3.61
N SER A 63 24.65 8.29 -2.88
CA SER A 63 23.41 7.53 -3.07
C SER A 63 22.13 8.35 -2.83
N ARG A 64 22.20 9.37 -1.95
CA ARG A 64 21.06 10.28 -1.73
C ARG A 64 20.70 11.08 -2.97
N GLU A 65 21.68 11.44 -3.80
CA GLU A 65 21.46 12.21 -5.03
C GLU A 65 20.71 11.35 -6.04
N VAL A 66 21.03 10.05 -6.13
CA VAL A 66 20.29 9.10 -6.96
C VAL A 66 18.80 9.05 -6.55
N LEU A 67 18.52 9.04 -5.24
CA LEU A 67 17.14 9.05 -4.73
C LEU A 67 16.44 10.38 -5.01
N ARG A 68 17.09 11.51 -4.74
CA ARG A 68 16.57 12.86 -5.02
C ARG A 68 16.24 13.05 -6.49
N ASP A 69 17.16 12.67 -7.38
CA ASP A 69 16.99 12.82 -8.82
C ASP A 69 15.89 11.88 -9.35
N ASN A 70 15.75 10.69 -8.77
CA ASN A 70 14.60 9.83 -9.05
C ASN A 70 13.29 10.49 -8.62
N TRP A 71 13.21 11.04 -7.41
CA TRP A 71 12.02 11.75 -6.95
C TRP A 71 11.67 12.92 -7.86
N ASP A 72 12.66 13.71 -8.27
CA ASP A 72 12.46 14.78 -9.25
C ASP A 72 11.72 14.28 -10.51
N LYS A 73 12.17 13.14 -11.07
CA LYS A 73 11.50 12.51 -12.22
C LYS A 73 10.12 11.94 -11.91
N GLN A 74 9.84 11.49 -10.69
CA GLN A 74 8.49 11.07 -10.31
C GLN A 74 7.54 12.26 -10.20
N PHE A 75 8.00 13.38 -9.63
CA PHE A 75 7.21 14.60 -9.50
C PHE A 75 6.92 15.28 -10.85
N GLU A 76 7.88 15.26 -11.79
CA GLU A 76 7.67 15.70 -13.18
C GLU A 76 6.54 14.91 -13.87
N LYS A 77 6.48 13.60 -13.63
CA LYS A 77 5.54 12.70 -14.34
C LYS A 77 4.16 12.63 -13.72
N ASN A 78 4.07 12.78 -12.39
CA ASN A 78 2.83 12.55 -11.67
C ASN A 78 2.38 13.79 -10.89
N PRO A 79 1.36 14.54 -11.37
CA PRO A 79 0.84 15.70 -10.66
C PRO A 79 0.08 15.34 -9.37
N LEU A 80 -0.31 14.08 -9.18
CA LEU A 80 -1.04 13.59 -8.00
C LEU A 80 -0.11 13.07 -6.90
N LEU A 81 1.19 13.01 -7.15
CA LEU A 81 2.18 12.51 -6.18
C LEU A 81 2.35 13.49 -5.03
N VAL A 82 2.14 13.09 -3.79
CA VAL A 82 2.43 13.95 -2.63
C VAL A 82 3.36 13.21 -1.69
N VAL A 83 4.34 13.90 -1.14
CA VAL A 83 5.27 13.32 -0.15
C VAL A 83 5.13 14.11 1.14
N PHE A 84 5.09 13.40 2.26
CA PHE A 84 5.00 14.02 3.57
C PHE A 84 5.58 13.11 4.65
N GLY A 85 6.09 13.74 5.70
CA GLY A 85 6.71 13.09 6.84
C GLY A 85 7.46 14.10 7.69
N GLU A 86 8.26 13.62 8.63
CA GLU A 86 9.06 14.47 9.51
C GLU A 86 10.29 15.02 8.77
N ASP A 87 10.46 16.35 8.78
CA ASP A 87 11.54 17.09 8.13
C ASP A 87 11.62 16.91 6.59
N VAL A 88 10.61 16.30 5.98
CA VAL A 88 10.53 16.02 4.53
C VAL A 88 10.43 17.29 3.69
N GLY A 89 9.80 18.33 4.22
CA GLY A 89 9.48 19.58 3.55
C GLY A 89 10.72 20.40 3.20
N LYS A 90 11.01 21.43 4.00
CA LYS A 90 12.05 22.40 3.68
C LYS A 90 13.47 21.80 3.72
N ILE A 91 13.70 20.91 4.68
CA ILE A 91 15.02 20.25 4.85
C ILE A 91 15.24 19.20 3.76
N GLY A 92 14.18 18.58 3.25
CA GLY A 92 14.25 17.50 2.26
C GLY A 92 14.50 16.12 2.88
N GLY A 93 14.11 15.94 4.14
CA GLY A 93 14.40 14.78 4.99
C GLY A 93 15.77 14.89 5.66
N VAL A 94 15.95 14.24 6.82
CA VAL A 94 17.23 14.23 7.55
C VAL A 94 18.38 13.62 6.74
N ASN A 95 18.06 12.76 5.77
CA ASN A 95 19.01 12.17 4.81
C ASN A 95 19.07 12.93 3.46
N GLN A 96 18.35 14.05 3.35
CA GLN A 96 18.34 14.95 2.20
C GLN A 96 17.99 14.27 0.87
N THR A 97 17.07 13.31 0.89
CA THR A 97 16.58 12.62 -0.33
C THR A 97 15.54 13.44 -1.10
N TYR A 98 15.04 14.55 -0.54
CA TYR A 98 14.10 15.49 -1.19
C TYR A 98 14.63 16.93 -1.20
N GLU A 99 15.93 17.13 -0.95
CA GLU A 99 16.55 18.45 -0.90
C GLU A 99 16.22 19.30 -2.13
N GLY A 100 15.74 20.52 -1.91
CA GLY A 100 15.37 21.48 -2.95
C GLY A 100 14.07 21.16 -3.71
N LEU A 101 13.47 19.99 -3.51
CA LEU A 101 12.27 19.60 -4.25
C LEU A 101 11.03 20.35 -3.78
N GLN A 102 10.92 20.70 -2.49
CA GLN A 102 9.81 21.52 -2.01
C GLN A 102 9.79 22.91 -2.67
N GLU A 103 10.95 23.53 -2.85
CA GLU A 103 11.06 24.82 -3.56
C GLU A 103 10.60 24.69 -5.02
N LYS A 104 10.95 23.56 -5.67
CA LYS A 104 10.57 23.28 -7.07
C LYS A 104 9.09 22.94 -7.26
N TYR A 105 8.50 22.14 -6.36
CA TYR A 105 7.15 21.57 -6.52
C TYR A 105 6.08 22.18 -5.60
N GLY A 106 6.49 22.99 -4.64
CA GLY A 106 5.63 23.68 -3.69
C GLY A 106 5.31 22.88 -2.43
N GLU A 107 4.97 23.60 -1.36
CA GLU A 107 4.70 23.06 -0.02
C GLU A 107 3.51 22.09 0.01
N ILE A 108 2.52 22.25 -0.89
CA ILE A 108 1.37 21.33 -0.95
C ILE A 108 1.75 19.94 -1.48
N ARG A 109 2.84 19.86 -2.24
CA ARG A 109 3.31 18.63 -2.88
C ARG A 109 4.32 17.88 -2.01
N ILE A 110 5.10 18.61 -1.22
CA ILE A 110 6.16 18.10 -0.33
C ILE A 110 6.06 18.87 0.98
N MET A 111 5.62 18.23 2.06
CA MET A 111 5.29 18.91 3.32
C MET A 111 5.82 18.19 4.55
N ASP A 112 6.08 18.99 5.59
CA ASP A 112 6.36 18.48 6.92
C ASP A 112 5.07 18.06 7.63
N THR A 113 5.17 17.04 8.48
CA THR A 113 4.11 16.63 9.41
C THR A 113 4.53 16.83 10.85
N GLY A 114 3.59 16.69 11.78
CA GLY A 114 3.94 16.50 13.19
C GLY A 114 4.64 15.16 13.42
N ILE A 115 5.35 15.05 14.55
CA ILE A 115 6.09 13.85 14.96
C ILE A 115 5.11 12.80 15.49
N ARG A 116 4.48 12.06 14.57
CA ARG A 116 3.51 11.00 14.89
C ARG A 116 3.30 10.07 13.70
N GLU A 117 4.00 8.95 13.69
CA GLU A 117 4.06 7.96 12.61
C GLU A 117 2.69 7.37 12.27
N THR A 118 1.87 7.08 13.29
CA THR A 118 0.48 6.62 13.08
C THR A 118 -0.34 7.63 12.29
N THR A 119 -0.17 8.93 12.57
CA THR A 119 -0.89 9.99 11.86
C THR A 119 -0.39 10.11 10.43
N ILE A 120 0.93 10.02 10.21
CA ILE A 120 1.55 10.04 8.88
C ILE A 120 0.97 8.91 8.02
N ILE A 121 0.97 7.67 8.50
CA ILE A 121 0.39 6.54 7.76
C ILE A 121 -1.11 6.74 7.51
N GLY A 122 -1.87 7.21 8.51
CA GLY A 122 -3.30 7.49 8.36
C GLY A 122 -3.61 8.55 7.30
N GLN A 123 -2.81 9.62 7.23
CA GLN A 123 -2.89 10.63 6.17
C GLN A 123 -2.65 10.01 4.79
N GLY A 124 -1.66 9.12 4.68
CA GLY A 124 -1.40 8.37 3.43
C GLY A 124 -2.56 7.51 3.00
N ILE A 125 -3.16 6.74 3.90
CA ILE A 125 -4.36 5.95 3.60
C ILE A 125 -5.48 6.85 3.08
N GLY A 126 -5.78 7.93 3.79
CA GLY A 126 -6.84 8.87 3.43
C GLY A 126 -6.60 9.59 2.09
N ALA A 127 -5.36 9.99 1.81
CA ALA A 127 -4.97 10.61 0.55
C ALA A 127 -5.10 9.63 -0.62
N ALA A 128 -4.64 8.39 -0.46
CA ALA A 128 -4.75 7.35 -1.49
C ALA A 128 -6.22 7.03 -1.81
N LEU A 129 -7.08 6.95 -0.79
CA LEU A 129 -8.53 6.75 -0.95
C LEU A 129 -9.22 7.90 -1.70
N ARG A 130 -8.64 9.10 -1.72
CA ARG A 130 -9.11 10.25 -2.51
C ARG A 130 -8.50 10.32 -3.91
N GLY A 131 -7.72 9.32 -4.32
CA GLY A 131 -7.11 9.23 -5.65
C GLY A 131 -5.79 9.99 -5.78
N LEU A 132 -5.22 10.52 -4.69
CA LEU A 132 -3.84 11.00 -4.71
C LEU A 132 -2.86 9.83 -4.73
N HIS A 133 -1.59 10.13 -5.00
CA HIS A 133 -0.50 9.15 -4.97
C HIS A 133 0.45 9.50 -3.81
N PRO A 134 0.08 9.19 -2.55
CA PRO A 134 0.87 9.59 -1.40
C PRO A 134 2.11 8.72 -1.20
N VAL A 135 3.18 9.36 -0.71
CA VAL A 135 4.38 8.75 -0.17
C VAL A 135 4.53 9.26 1.26
N ALA A 136 4.21 8.41 2.22
CA ALA A 136 4.36 8.69 3.64
C ALA A 136 5.77 8.25 4.07
N GLU A 137 6.60 9.20 4.50
CA GLU A 137 7.95 8.91 4.99
C GLU A 137 7.96 8.71 6.50
N ILE A 138 8.56 7.60 6.94
CA ILE A 138 8.93 7.36 8.33
C ILE A 138 10.45 7.55 8.41
N GLN A 139 10.89 8.43 9.31
CA GLN A 139 12.27 8.93 9.33
C GLN A 139 13.32 7.83 9.55
N TYR A 140 13.06 6.90 10.47
CA TYR A 140 13.89 5.73 10.72
C TYR A 140 13.03 4.47 10.87
N PHE A 141 13.60 3.32 10.49
CA PHE A 141 12.89 2.05 10.53
C PHE A 141 12.41 1.68 11.94
N ASP A 142 13.16 2.05 12.97
CA ASP A 142 12.83 1.84 14.38
C ASP A 142 11.48 2.46 14.77
N TYR A 143 11.09 3.56 14.11
CA TYR A 143 9.85 4.30 14.39
C TYR A 143 8.62 3.68 13.72
N LEU A 144 8.81 2.71 12.81
CA LEU A 144 7.71 1.98 12.20
C LEU A 144 6.83 1.29 13.25
N LEU A 145 7.39 0.93 14.41
CA LEU A 145 6.68 0.35 15.53
C LEU A 145 5.50 1.22 15.99
N TYR A 146 5.62 2.55 15.92
CA TYR A 146 4.56 3.49 16.32
C TYR A 146 3.40 3.59 15.31
N ALA A 147 3.56 3.01 14.12
CA ALA A 147 2.52 2.93 13.09
C ALA A 147 2.11 1.47 12.77
N LEU A 148 2.69 0.48 13.44
CA LEU A 148 2.52 -0.93 13.09
C LEU A 148 1.05 -1.37 13.09
N GLN A 149 0.26 -0.94 14.08
CA GLN A 149 -1.16 -1.27 14.14
C GLN A 149 -1.92 -0.71 12.93
N THR A 150 -1.73 0.56 12.59
CA THR A 150 -2.35 1.20 11.43
C THR A 150 -1.91 0.54 10.11
N LEU A 151 -0.65 0.12 10.01
CA LEU A 151 -0.13 -0.58 8.84
C LEU A 151 -0.73 -2.00 8.69
N SER A 152 -0.79 -2.75 9.78
CA SER A 152 -1.22 -4.16 9.78
C SER A 152 -2.73 -4.32 9.69
N ASP A 153 -3.49 -3.56 10.47
CA ASP A 153 -4.94 -3.71 10.55
C ASP A 153 -5.66 -2.85 9.51
N ASP A 154 -5.26 -1.60 9.32
CA ASP A 154 -5.96 -0.69 8.41
C ASP A 154 -5.42 -0.75 6.98
N LEU A 155 -4.12 -0.48 6.77
CA LEU A 155 -3.56 -0.39 5.42
C LEU A 155 -3.59 -1.75 4.71
N ALA A 156 -3.07 -2.81 5.35
CA ALA A 156 -2.91 -4.11 4.69
C ALA A 156 -4.26 -4.78 4.37
N THR A 157 -5.30 -4.55 5.17
CA THR A 157 -6.61 -5.20 4.98
C THR A 157 -7.62 -4.35 4.20
N LEU A 158 -7.30 -3.08 3.90
CA LEU A 158 -8.25 -2.12 3.35
C LEU A 158 -8.98 -2.63 2.10
N ARG A 159 -8.21 -3.15 1.14
CA ARG A 159 -8.75 -3.61 -0.14
C ARG A 159 -9.60 -4.86 0.03
N TRP A 160 -9.12 -5.81 0.83
CA TRP A 160 -9.84 -7.03 1.16
C TRP A 160 -11.17 -6.73 1.86
N ARG A 161 -11.17 -5.86 2.88
CA ARG A 161 -12.37 -5.55 3.69
C ARG A 161 -13.41 -4.68 2.97
N THR A 162 -13.01 -3.95 1.92
CA THR A 162 -13.91 -3.04 1.19
C THR A 162 -14.24 -3.48 -0.24
N LYS A 163 -13.55 -4.47 -0.79
CA LYS A 163 -13.66 -4.89 -2.20
C LYS A 163 -13.49 -3.74 -3.20
N ASN A 164 -12.54 -2.83 -2.91
CA ASN A 164 -12.25 -1.66 -3.76
C ASN A 164 -11.19 -1.91 -4.84
#